data_AF-A0A7W8WG13-F1
#
_entry.id   AF-A0A7W8WG13-F1
#
_cell.length_a   1.000
_cell.length_b   1.000
_cell.length_c   1.000
_cell.angle_alpha   90.00
_cell.angle_beta   90.00
_cell.angle_gamma   90.00
#
_symmetry.space_group_name_H-M   'P 1'
#
loop_
_entity.id
_entity.type
_entity.pdbx_description
1 polymer ?
#
loop_
_entity_poly.entity_id
_entity_poly.type
_entity_poly.pdbx_seq_one_letter_code
_entity_poly.pdbx_strand_id
1 'polypeptide(L)'
;MIDSHAHLISTDREKYPPSPLSGVLEENAFDNPVTAERLIELLDALGIDKALAVQRAHLYGFHNDYVVDSAQKYPNRLRSLCMLDALAPNVEETVKYWVGERGSVGIRLTEPKKGADSSWFASTEARRAWTAVTDLGGSVRLHFYRWNRLVALEALQDVVKEFPNTPVILDHFSNIVVEGPEPDYGVDEALLKFVDSPNVFLLYSMINLGKLKALDLPSAPVVERVVRSFGADRVMWGSDIAQSKGEYKDMIQMAKDSVATLSAEDQQKVLHTTAERVYFS
;
A
#
# COMPACT_ATOMS: atom_id res chain seq x y z
N MET A 1 9.38 2.83 -14.30
CA MET A 1 8.26 2.97 -13.34
C MET A 1 8.41 1.93 -12.25
N ILE A 2 7.92 2.20 -11.03
CA ILE A 2 7.89 1.23 -9.92
C ILE A 2 6.44 0.97 -9.54
N ASP A 3 6.08 -0.31 -9.45
CA ASP A 3 4.79 -0.73 -8.91
C ASP A 3 4.87 -0.89 -7.39
N SER A 4 4.45 0.13 -6.66
CA SER A 4 4.58 0.14 -5.20
C SER A 4 3.44 -0.58 -4.45
N HIS A 5 2.59 -1.35 -5.15
CA HIS A 5 1.58 -2.21 -4.53
C HIS A 5 1.16 -3.35 -5.45
N ALA A 6 1.81 -4.51 -5.33
CA ALA A 6 1.41 -5.73 -6.02
C ALA A 6 1.12 -6.85 -5.00
N HIS A 7 0.03 -7.58 -5.19
CA HIS A 7 -0.23 -8.79 -4.42
C HIS A 7 0.26 -10.03 -5.18
N LEU A 8 0.72 -11.02 -4.43
CA LEU A 8 1.15 -12.30 -4.97
C LEU A 8 0.25 -13.43 -4.48
N ILE A 9 0.06 -14.44 -5.32
CA ILE A 9 -0.66 -15.68 -5.02
C ILE A 9 0.23 -16.86 -5.40
N SER A 10 0.53 -17.72 -4.44
CA SER A 10 1.31 -18.95 -4.65
C SER A 10 0.45 -20.05 -5.26
N THR A 11 1.05 -20.84 -6.14
CA THR A 11 0.49 -22.12 -6.61
C THR A 11 0.79 -23.28 -5.66
N ASP A 12 1.85 -23.16 -4.84
CA ASP A 12 2.20 -24.12 -3.79
C ASP A 12 1.44 -23.77 -2.50
N ARG A 13 0.35 -24.51 -2.26
CA ARG A 13 -0.54 -24.30 -1.10
C ARG A 13 -0.11 -25.09 0.13
N GLU A 14 0.78 -26.07 -0.05
CA GLU A 14 1.31 -26.82 1.09
C GLU A 14 2.41 -26.01 1.78
N LYS A 15 3.31 -25.42 0.99
CA LYS A 15 4.34 -24.52 1.53
C LYS A 15 3.76 -23.20 2.03
N TYR A 16 2.76 -22.64 1.32
CA TYR A 16 2.15 -21.37 1.67
C TYR A 16 0.63 -21.52 1.82
N PRO A 17 0.16 -22.06 2.96
CA PRO A 17 -1.25 -22.33 3.19
C PRO A 17 -2.06 -21.04 3.34
N PRO A 18 -3.32 -21.00 2.83
CA PRO A 18 -4.22 -19.88 3.05
C PRO A 18 -4.54 -19.74 4.55
N SER A 19 -4.64 -18.50 5.01
CA SER A 19 -5.01 -18.15 6.38
C SER A 19 -5.72 -16.79 6.39
N PRO A 20 -6.89 -16.66 5.74
CA PRO A 20 -7.58 -15.38 5.60
C PRO A 20 -7.94 -14.78 6.96
N LEU A 21 -7.73 -13.47 7.15
CA LEU A 21 -8.07 -12.80 8.43
C LEU A 21 -9.55 -12.90 8.79
N SER A 22 -10.43 -12.97 7.79
CA SER A 22 -11.87 -13.14 7.98
C SER A 22 -12.26 -14.55 8.48
N GLY A 23 -11.32 -15.51 8.43
CA GLY A 23 -11.62 -16.93 8.59
C GLY A 23 -12.36 -17.55 7.39
N VAL A 24 -12.66 -16.77 6.35
CA VAL A 24 -13.40 -17.20 5.16
C VAL A 24 -12.52 -17.03 3.93
N LEU A 25 -12.26 -18.14 3.24
CA LEU A 25 -11.56 -18.15 1.96
C LEU A 25 -12.58 -17.98 0.83
N GLU A 26 -12.36 -17.01 -0.06
CA GLU A 26 -13.19 -16.84 -1.25
C GLU A 26 -13.05 -18.05 -2.20
N GLU A 27 -14.14 -18.46 -2.85
CA GLU A 27 -14.16 -19.66 -3.71
C GLU A 27 -13.12 -19.60 -4.83
N ASN A 28 -12.95 -18.40 -5.41
CA ASN A 28 -12.02 -18.10 -6.49
C ASN A 28 -10.69 -17.50 -6.00
N ALA A 29 -10.35 -17.63 -4.71
CA ALA A 29 -9.19 -16.95 -4.11
C ALA A 29 -7.83 -17.33 -4.73
N PHE A 30 -7.77 -18.44 -5.46
CA PHE A 30 -6.58 -18.94 -6.15
C PHE A 30 -6.73 -18.95 -7.69
N ASP A 31 -7.80 -18.38 -8.23
CA ASP A 31 -7.97 -18.28 -9.67
C ASP A 31 -6.93 -17.32 -10.24
N ASN A 32 -6.36 -17.70 -11.40
CA ASN A 32 -5.39 -16.88 -12.13
C ASN A 32 -4.24 -16.34 -11.24
N PRO A 33 -3.50 -17.22 -10.52
CA PRO A 33 -2.53 -16.79 -9.52
C PRO A 33 -1.44 -15.92 -10.16
N VAL A 34 -1.13 -14.80 -9.50
CA VAL A 34 0.00 -13.95 -9.84
C VAL A 34 1.17 -14.38 -8.97
N THR A 35 1.95 -15.34 -9.45
CA THR A 35 3.16 -15.77 -8.75
C THR A 35 4.26 -14.72 -8.85
N ALA A 36 5.33 -14.86 -8.06
CA ALA A 36 6.49 -13.99 -8.16
C ALA A 36 7.11 -14.05 -9.57
N GLU A 37 7.25 -15.25 -10.14
CA GLU A 37 7.76 -15.48 -11.51
C GLU A 37 6.89 -14.73 -12.53
N ARG A 38 5.57 -14.91 -12.44
CA ARG A 38 4.63 -14.25 -13.34
C ARG A 38 4.67 -12.73 -13.20
N LEU A 39 4.79 -12.22 -11.97
CA LEU A 39 4.96 -10.77 -11.77
C LEU A 39 6.25 -10.29 -12.45
N ILE A 40 7.38 -10.97 -12.28
CA ILE A 40 8.63 -10.61 -12.95
C ILE A 40 8.46 -10.60 -14.49
N GLU A 41 7.83 -11.62 -15.07
CA GLU A 41 7.52 -11.67 -16.51
C GLU A 41 6.69 -10.47 -16.97
N LEU A 42 5.67 -10.09 -16.18
CA LEU A 42 4.83 -8.92 -16.45
C LEU A 42 5.60 -7.60 -16.35
N LEU A 43 6.49 -7.47 -15.35
CA LEU A 43 7.36 -6.31 -15.21
C LEU A 43 8.29 -6.17 -16.42
N ASP A 44 8.92 -7.27 -16.84
CA ASP A 44 9.84 -7.29 -17.97
C ASP A 44 9.14 -6.96 -19.29
N ALA A 45 7.97 -7.55 -19.52
CA ALA A 45 7.19 -7.32 -20.74
C ALA A 45 6.72 -5.86 -20.92
N LEU A 46 6.61 -5.11 -19.83
CA LEU A 46 6.12 -3.72 -19.84
C LEU A 46 7.18 -2.69 -19.47
N GLY A 47 8.43 -3.11 -19.24
CA GLY A 47 9.52 -2.21 -18.84
C GLY A 47 9.29 -1.56 -17.48
N ILE A 48 8.76 -2.30 -16.51
CA ILE A 48 8.60 -1.86 -15.12
C ILE A 48 9.82 -2.30 -14.30
N ASP A 49 10.41 -1.36 -13.58
CA ASP A 49 11.74 -1.52 -12.99
C ASP A 49 11.69 -2.47 -11.80
N LYS A 50 10.77 -2.22 -10.86
CA LYS A 50 10.66 -2.94 -9.59
C LYS A 50 9.20 -2.98 -9.12
N ALA A 51 8.90 -3.89 -8.20
CA ALA A 51 7.62 -3.93 -7.52
C ALA A 51 7.74 -4.18 -6.01
N LEU A 52 6.81 -3.64 -5.24
CA LEU A 52 6.64 -3.96 -3.83
C LEU A 52 5.58 -5.07 -3.70
N ALA A 53 6.01 -6.26 -3.31
CA ALA A 53 5.14 -7.38 -2.98
C ALA A 53 4.50 -7.16 -1.61
N VAL A 54 3.22 -6.79 -1.61
CA VAL A 54 2.45 -6.50 -0.40
C VAL A 54 1.68 -7.74 0.02
N GLN A 55 1.75 -8.08 1.30
CA GLN A 55 1.02 -9.22 1.86
C GLN A 55 -0.48 -9.14 1.57
N ARG A 56 -1.03 -10.20 0.96
CA ARG A 56 -2.46 -10.33 0.64
C ARG A 56 -3.23 -10.91 1.83
N ALA A 57 -3.58 -10.06 2.80
CA ALA A 57 -4.22 -10.47 4.05
C ALA A 57 -5.56 -11.20 3.88
N HIS A 58 -6.30 -10.92 2.80
CA HIS A 58 -7.54 -11.63 2.46
C HIS A 58 -7.33 -13.10 2.09
N LEU A 59 -6.09 -13.51 1.79
CA LEU A 59 -5.75 -14.89 1.45
C LEU A 59 -4.85 -15.53 2.49
N TYR A 60 -3.78 -14.85 2.87
CA TYR A 60 -2.71 -15.39 3.70
C TYR A 60 -2.68 -14.81 5.12
N GLY A 61 -3.53 -13.83 5.42
CA GLY A 61 -3.54 -13.16 6.72
C GLY A 61 -2.17 -12.61 7.09
N PHE A 62 -1.64 -13.04 8.24
CA PHE A 62 -0.32 -12.67 8.72
C PHE A 62 0.80 -13.65 8.32
N HIS A 63 0.51 -14.66 7.49
CA HIS A 63 1.54 -15.58 6.95
C HIS A 63 2.29 -14.87 5.81
N ASN A 64 3.38 -14.21 6.16
CA ASN A 64 4.15 -13.35 5.25
C ASN A 64 5.20 -14.09 4.40
N ASP A 65 5.37 -15.41 4.61
CA ASP A 65 6.47 -16.18 4.03
C ASP A 65 6.55 -16.06 2.51
N TYR A 66 5.41 -16.09 1.81
CA TYR A 66 5.45 -16.07 0.35
C TYR A 66 5.96 -14.74 -0.21
N VAL A 67 5.50 -13.60 0.31
CA VAL A 67 5.96 -12.29 -0.18
C VAL A 67 7.43 -12.05 0.15
N VAL A 68 7.89 -12.51 1.31
CA VAL A 68 9.29 -12.42 1.74
C VAL A 68 10.20 -13.34 0.93
N ASP A 69 9.85 -14.63 0.79
CA ASP A 69 10.60 -15.58 -0.03
C ASP A 69 10.68 -15.11 -1.50
N SER A 70 9.61 -14.48 -1.99
CA SER A 70 9.58 -13.87 -3.33
C SER A 70 10.55 -12.70 -3.45
N ALA A 71 10.61 -11.82 -2.46
CA ALA A 71 11.56 -10.71 -2.43
C ALA A 71 13.01 -11.19 -2.32
N GLN A 72 13.27 -12.24 -1.52
CA GLN A 72 14.59 -12.86 -1.40
C GLN A 72 15.02 -13.58 -2.68
N LYS A 73 14.08 -14.15 -3.43
CA LYS A 73 14.34 -14.78 -4.73
C LYS A 73 14.68 -13.76 -5.82
N TYR A 74 14.08 -12.57 -5.78
CA TYR A 74 14.30 -11.50 -6.76
C TYR A 74 14.73 -10.17 -6.11
N PRO A 75 15.85 -10.12 -5.38
CA PRO A 75 16.17 -9.02 -4.47
C PRO A 75 16.49 -7.68 -5.15
N ASN A 76 16.79 -7.71 -6.46
CA ASN A 76 17.01 -6.51 -7.28
C ASN A 76 15.73 -5.96 -7.91
N ARG A 77 14.63 -6.72 -7.85
CA ARG A 77 13.36 -6.42 -8.54
C ARG A 77 12.19 -6.31 -7.57
N LEU A 78 12.23 -7.04 -6.47
CA LEU A 78 11.16 -7.11 -5.49
C LEU A 78 11.66 -6.71 -4.10
N ARG A 79 10.81 -5.97 -3.40
CA ARG A 79 10.83 -5.82 -1.94
C ARG A 79 9.52 -6.35 -1.38
N SER A 80 9.49 -6.74 -0.11
CA SER A 80 8.29 -7.23 0.54
C SER A 80 7.78 -6.24 1.59
N LEU A 81 6.46 -6.16 1.75
CA LEU A 81 5.81 -5.48 2.85
C LEU A 81 4.88 -6.44 3.59
N CYS A 82 5.26 -6.78 4.82
CA CYS A 82 4.53 -7.72 5.66
C CYS A 82 3.30 -7.11 6.32
N MET A 83 2.22 -7.88 6.47
CA MET A 83 1.06 -7.50 7.30
C MET A 83 1.23 -8.10 8.69
N LEU A 84 1.01 -7.31 9.74
CA LEU A 84 1.09 -7.75 11.13
C LEU A 84 -0.18 -7.41 11.93
N ASP A 85 -0.36 -8.08 13.07
CA ASP A 85 -1.24 -7.63 14.14
C ASP A 85 -0.44 -6.76 15.13
N ALA A 86 -0.72 -5.45 15.16
CA ALA A 86 0.01 -4.54 16.04
C ALA A 86 -0.34 -4.73 17.53
N LEU A 87 -1.42 -5.44 17.84
CA LEU A 87 -1.87 -5.73 19.21
C LEU A 87 -1.36 -7.08 19.73
N ALA A 88 -0.63 -7.84 18.90
CA ALA A 88 -0.06 -9.11 19.30
C ALA A 88 0.90 -8.92 20.50
N PRO A 89 0.85 -9.78 21.54
CA PRO A 89 1.73 -9.66 22.70
C PRO A 89 3.22 -9.66 22.33
N ASN A 90 3.60 -10.37 21.27
CA ASN A 90 4.96 -10.53 20.74
C ASN A 90 5.23 -9.66 19.48
N VAL A 91 4.53 -8.52 19.35
CA VAL A 91 4.63 -7.68 18.14
C VAL A 91 6.05 -7.16 17.88
N GLU A 92 6.83 -6.87 18.94
CA GLU A 92 8.20 -6.37 18.81
C GLU A 92 9.13 -7.43 18.22
N GLU A 93 9.03 -8.68 18.70
CA GLU A 93 9.76 -9.82 18.13
C GLU A 93 9.30 -10.09 16.69
N THR A 94 8.01 -9.96 16.43
CA THR A 94 7.43 -10.16 15.10
C THR A 94 7.95 -9.12 14.10
N VAL A 95 8.05 -7.85 14.51
CA VAL A 95 8.65 -6.78 13.71
C VAL A 95 10.14 -7.04 13.48
N LYS A 96 10.91 -7.37 14.53
CA LYS A 96 12.35 -7.67 14.41
C LYS A 96 12.61 -8.82 13.44
N TYR A 97 11.81 -9.86 13.50
CA TYR A 97 11.91 -10.99 12.59
C TYR A 97 11.59 -10.57 11.15
N TRP A 98 10.42 -9.98 10.89
CA TRP A 98 10.00 -9.71 9.51
C TRP A 98 10.76 -8.55 8.85
N VAL A 99 11.00 -7.46 9.58
CA VAL A 99 11.69 -6.27 9.06
C VAL A 99 13.21 -6.45 9.16
N GLY A 100 13.72 -6.79 10.36
CA GLY A 100 15.15 -6.86 10.62
C GLY A 100 15.86 -8.09 10.05
N GLU A 101 15.29 -9.28 10.24
CA GLU A 101 15.96 -10.54 9.83
C GLU A 101 15.55 -10.98 8.41
N ARG A 102 14.28 -10.81 8.06
CA ARG A 102 13.71 -11.31 6.80
C ARG A 102 13.67 -10.27 5.69
N GLY A 103 13.91 -9.00 6.00
CA GLY A 103 14.12 -7.92 5.02
C GLY A 103 12.85 -7.26 4.47
N SER A 104 11.72 -7.34 5.19
CA SER A 104 10.54 -6.53 4.87
C SER A 104 10.88 -5.04 5.04
N VAL A 105 10.44 -4.19 4.12
CA VAL A 105 10.74 -2.73 4.14
C VAL A 105 9.90 -1.95 5.16
N GLY A 106 9.16 -2.66 6.00
CA GLY A 106 8.19 -2.10 6.92
C GLY A 106 7.05 -3.07 7.22
N ILE A 107 5.97 -2.51 7.75
CA ILE A 107 4.75 -3.25 8.08
C ILE A 107 3.53 -2.57 7.45
N ARG A 108 2.52 -3.37 7.13
CA ARG A 108 1.18 -2.93 6.79
C ARG A 108 0.25 -3.30 7.93
N LEU A 109 -0.69 -2.41 8.24
CA LEU A 109 -1.75 -2.60 9.21
C LEU A 109 -3.09 -2.29 8.53
N THR A 110 -4.12 -3.03 8.91
CA THR A 110 -5.49 -2.85 8.41
C THR A 110 -6.45 -3.13 9.55
N GLU A 111 -7.69 -2.63 9.42
CA GLU A 111 -8.75 -2.93 10.37
C GLU A 111 -8.93 -4.45 10.53
N PRO A 112 -8.82 -5.01 11.75
CA PRO A 112 -8.84 -6.47 11.96
C PRO A 112 -10.24 -7.05 11.76
N LYS A 113 -11.27 -6.26 12.05
CA LYS A 113 -12.68 -6.60 11.84
C LYS A 113 -13.47 -5.32 11.55
N LYS A 114 -14.46 -5.40 10.66
CA LYS A 114 -15.31 -4.25 10.34
C LYS A 114 -15.97 -3.67 11.60
N GLY A 115 -15.75 -2.38 11.84
CA GLY A 115 -16.26 -1.67 13.00
C GLY A 115 -15.36 -1.73 14.24
N ALA A 116 -14.11 -2.20 14.10
CA ALA A 116 -13.12 -1.99 15.14
C ALA A 116 -12.84 -0.48 15.29
N ASP A 117 -12.53 -0.05 16.50
CA ASP A 117 -12.02 1.31 16.71
C ASP A 117 -10.60 1.45 16.12
N SER A 118 -9.97 2.61 16.31
CA SER A 118 -8.62 2.85 15.77
C SER A 118 -7.49 2.25 16.63
N SER A 119 -7.79 1.48 17.67
CA SER A 119 -6.77 0.95 18.60
C SER A 119 -5.71 0.08 17.91
N TRP A 120 -6.09 -0.66 16.86
CA TRP A 120 -5.21 -1.55 16.08
C TRP A 120 -4.00 -0.85 15.44
N PHE A 121 -4.00 0.48 15.35
CA PHE A 121 -2.77 1.23 15.01
C PHE A 121 -2.53 2.42 15.95
N ALA A 122 -3.55 2.93 16.64
CA ALA A 122 -3.50 4.17 17.40
C ALA A 122 -3.35 3.97 18.93
N SER A 123 -3.49 2.74 19.47
CA SER A 123 -3.35 2.53 20.91
C SER A 123 -1.88 2.51 21.37
N THR A 124 -1.66 2.70 22.67
CA THR A 124 -0.34 2.56 23.31
C THR A 124 0.27 1.19 23.06
N GLU A 125 -0.54 0.13 23.03
CA GLU A 125 -0.09 -1.23 22.73
C GLU A 125 0.43 -1.31 21.28
N ALA A 126 -0.30 -0.74 20.32
CA ALA A 126 0.11 -0.70 18.93
C ALA A 126 1.42 0.10 18.74
N ARG A 127 1.71 1.10 19.59
CA ARG A 127 2.97 1.89 19.55
C ARG A 127 4.23 1.06 19.69
N ARG A 128 4.16 -0.13 20.29
CA ARG A 128 5.27 -1.09 20.33
C ARG A 128 5.70 -1.49 18.92
N ALA A 129 4.74 -1.75 18.03
CA ALA A 129 5.00 -2.05 16.63
C ALA A 129 5.64 -0.86 15.91
N TRP A 130 5.08 0.33 16.10
CA TRP A 130 5.59 1.58 15.51
C TRP A 130 7.03 1.86 15.92
N THR A 131 7.33 1.76 17.22
CA THR A 131 8.68 1.95 17.76
C THR A 131 9.66 0.95 17.15
N ALA A 132 9.32 -0.35 17.18
CA ALA A 132 10.19 -1.38 16.63
C ALA A 132 10.45 -1.21 15.13
N VAL A 133 9.46 -0.79 14.34
CA VAL A 133 9.65 -0.51 12.90
C VAL A 133 10.52 0.72 12.68
N THR A 134 10.31 1.76 13.48
CA THR A 134 11.06 3.01 13.42
C THR A 134 12.54 2.78 13.74
N ASP A 135 12.84 2.01 14.78
CA ASP A 135 14.21 1.67 15.19
C ASP A 135 14.98 0.88 14.12
N LEU A 136 14.25 0.15 13.26
CA LEU A 136 14.81 -0.59 12.13
C LEU A 136 14.83 0.22 10.82
N GLY A 137 14.40 1.49 10.85
CA GLY A 137 14.32 2.35 9.66
C GLY A 137 13.24 1.92 8.66
N GLY A 138 12.26 1.13 9.08
CA GLY A 138 11.17 0.66 8.23
C GLY A 138 10.02 1.67 8.11
N SER A 139 9.08 1.35 7.22
CA SER A 139 7.86 2.14 6.99
C SER A 139 6.63 1.53 7.66
N VAL A 140 5.63 2.35 7.96
CA VAL A 140 4.30 1.88 8.38
C VAL A 140 3.27 2.25 7.34
N ARG A 141 2.53 1.25 6.86
CA ARG A 141 1.50 1.41 5.85
C ARG A 141 0.13 1.12 6.41
N LEU A 142 -0.82 2.02 6.20
CA LEU A 142 -2.16 1.94 6.77
C LEU A 142 -3.20 1.81 5.67
N HIS A 143 -4.01 0.76 5.77
CA HIS A 143 -5.20 0.59 4.95
C HIS A 143 -6.44 0.96 5.75
N PHE A 144 -7.03 2.10 5.41
CA PHE A 144 -8.33 2.53 5.91
C PHE A 144 -9.41 2.21 4.88
N TYR A 145 -10.60 1.90 5.35
CA TYR A 145 -11.78 1.67 4.51
C TYR A 145 -12.69 2.90 4.52
N ARG A 146 -13.57 3.01 3.51
CA ARG A 146 -14.55 4.12 3.42
C ARG A 146 -15.34 4.36 4.71
N TRP A 147 -15.66 3.30 5.46
CA TRP A 147 -16.49 3.39 6.68
C TRP A 147 -15.73 3.81 7.95
N ASN A 148 -14.42 3.60 8.04
CA ASN A 148 -13.64 3.93 9.24
C ASN A 148 -12.63 5.06 9.03
N ARG A 149 -12.40 5.45 7.78
CA ARG A 149 -11.46 6.49 7.35
C ARG A 149 -11.43 7.74 8.23
N LEU A 150 -12.57 8.38 8.46
CA LEU A 150 -12.59 9.68 9.15
C LEU A 150 -12.12 9.58 10.60
N VAL A 151 -12.58 8.54 11.31
CA VAL A 151 -12.17 8.27 12.70
C VAL A 151 -10.70 7.86 12.75
N ALA A 152 -10.25 7.05 11.78
CA ALA A 152 -8.86 6.63 11.70
C ALA A 152 -7.91 7.79 11.37
N LEU A 153 -8.27 8.68 10.44
CA LEU A 153 -7.48 9.88 10.14
C LEU A 153 -7.42 10.82 11.35
N GLU A 154 -8.50 10.95 12.12
CA GLU A 154 -8.48 11.75 13.34
C GLU A 154 -7.46 11.18 14.33
N ALA A 155 -7.51 9.88 14.61
CA ALA A 155 -6.60 9.19 15.52
C ALA A 155 -5.14 9.15 15.02
N LEU A 156 -4.94 9.18 13.71
CA LEU A 156 -3.61 9.12 13.09
C LEU A 156 -2.77 10.38 13.35
N GLN A 157 -3.40 11.53 13.56
CA GLN A 157 -2.69 12.81 13.74
C GLN A 157 -1.67 12.76 14.88
N ASP A 158 -2.04 12.17 16.02
CA ASP A 158 -1.14 12.09 17.18
C ASP A 158 -0.02 11.08 16.95
N VAL A 159 -0.32 9.97 16.26
CA VAL A 159 0.68 8.94 15.92
C VAL A 159 1.75 9.54 15.00
N VAL A 160 1.35 10.27 13.96
CA VAL A 160 2.29 10.86 12.99
C VAL A 160 3.22 11.86 13.66
N LYS A 161 2.73 12.62 14.64
CA LYS A 161 3.54 13.56 15.43
C LYS A 161 4.52 12.84 16.36
N GLU A 162 4.15 11.67 16.87
CA GLU A 162 4.99 10.83 17.73
C GLU A 162 6.13 10.16 16.96
N PHE A 163 5.91 9.81 15.68
CA PHE A 163 6.90 9.17 14.81
C PHE A 163 7.27 10.04 13.59
N PRO A 164 7.83 11.24 13.78
CA PRO A 164 8.10 12.18 12.67
C PRO A 164 9.15 11.69 11.67
N ASN A 165 9.95 10.68 12.05
CA ASN A 165 11.01 10.11 11.21
C ASN A 165 10.57 8.82 10.49
N THR A 166 9.35 8.35 10.74
CA THR A 166 8.85 7.07 10.20
C THR A 166 7.97 7.36 8.99
N PRO A 167 8.31 6.86 7.80
CA PRO A 167 7.44 6.98 6.64
C PRO A 167 6.09 6.30 6.91
N VAL A 168 5.01 7.08 6.84
CA VAL A 168 3.63 6.63 6.99
C VAL A 168 2.94 6.69 5.64
N ILE A 169 2.58 5.54 5.08
CA ILE A 169 1.96 5.46 3.76
C ILE A 169 0.48 5.15 3.91
N LEU A 170 -0.39 6.02 3.38
CA LEU A 170 -1.83 5.80 3.36
C LEU A 170 -2.25 5.16 2.04
N ASP A 171 -2.82 3.96 2.14
CA ASP A 171 -3.29 3.20 0.98
C ASP A 171 -4.48 3.88 0.28
N HIS A 172 -4.49 3.75 -1.05
CA HIS A 172 -5.60 4.09 -1.94
C HIS A 172 -6.16 5.52 -1.73
N PHE A 173 -5.26 6.50 -1.57
CA PHE A 173 -5.58 7.88 -1.17
C PHE A 173 -6.39 7.96 0.11
N SER A 174 -6.09 7.13 1.11
CA SER A 174 -6.89 6.96 2.33
C SER A 174 -8.35 6.58 2.06
N ASN A 175 -8.67 6.01 0.89
CA ASN A 175 -10.03 5.71 0.44
C ASN A 175 -10.97 6.94 0.32
N ILE A 176 -10.45 8.09 -0.16
CA ILE A 176 -11.30 9.25 -0.52
C ILE A 176 -12.39 8.89 -1.55
N VAL A 177 -13.42 9.74 -1.60
CA VAL A 177 -14.49 9.69 -2.61
C VAL A 177 -14.01 10.33 -3.91
N VAL A 178 -13.16 9.61 -4.66
CA VAL A 178 -12.53 10.11 -5.89
C VAL A 178 -13.51 10.60 -6.95
N GLU A 179 -14.75 10.13 -6.90
CA GLU A 179 -15.87 10.58 -7.73
C GLU A 179 -16.57 11.86 -7.23
N GLY A 180 -16.00 12.53 -6.23
CA GLY A 180 -16.49 13.80 -5.69
C GLY A 180 -16.43 14.94 -6.71
N PRO A 181 -17.17 16.03 -6.48
CA PRO A 181 -17.23 17.15 -7.42
C PRO A 181 -15.90 17.91 -7.50
N GLU A 182 -15.72 18.64 -8.60
CA GLU A 182 -14.67 19.66 -8.71
C GLU A 182 -14.85 20.76 -7.64
N PRO A 183 -13.76 21.41 -7.19
CA PRO A 183 -12.37 21.21 -7.61
C PRO A 183 -11.61 20.16 -6.78
N ASP A 184 -12.25 19.53 -5.79
CA ASP A 184 -11.56 18.75 -4.78
C ASP A 184 -11.53 17.25 -5.04
N TYR A 185 -12.44 16.72 -5.87
CA TYR A 185 -12.44 15.30 -6.27
C TYR A 185 -12.33 14.33 -5.07
N GLY A 186 -12.96 14.69 -3.95
CA GLY A 186 -12.94 13.93 -2.70
C GLY A 186 -11.75 14.17 -1.77
N VAL A 187 -10.77 15.02 -2.13
CA VAL A 187 -9.73 15.48 -1.21
C VAL A 187 -10.38 16.38 -0.17
N ASP A 188 -10.56 15.86 1.04
CA ASP A 188 -11.30 16.53 2.11
C ASP A 188 -10.39 17.04 3.25
N GLU A 189 -10.98 17.82 4.14
CA GLU A 189 -10.28 18.43 5.29
C GLU A 189 -9.56 17.37 6.15
N ALA A 190 -10.16 16.20 6.34
CA ALA A 190 -9.57 15.12 7.13
C ALA A 190 -8.23 14.64 6.54
N LEU A 191 -8.12 14.53 5.21
CA LEU A 191 -6.85 14.23 4.56
C LEU A 191 -5.91 15.43 4.60
N LEU A 192 -6.41 16.64 4.36
CA LEU A 192 -5.60 17.86 4.29
C LEU A 192 -4.87 18.20 5.61
N LYS A 193 -5.33 17.69 6.76
CA LYS A 193 -4.62 17.79 8.05
C LYS A 193 -3.19 17.23 8.02
N PHE A 194 -2.85 16.38 7.05
CA PHE A 194 -1.52 15.76 6.91
C PHE A 194 -0.60 16.48 5.91
N VAL A 195 -1.02 17.59 5.30
CA VAL A 195 -0.21 18.33 4.32
C VAL A 195 1.13 18.75 4.92
N ASP A 196 1.15 19.22 6.17
CA ASP A 196 2.35 19.66 6.87
C ASP A 196 3.12 18.51 7.57
N SER A 197 2.70 17.26 7.36
CA SER A 197 3.40 16.07 7.88
C SER A 197 4.32 15.48 6.81
N PRO A 198 5.63 15.82 6.77
CA PRO A 198 6.52 15.44 5.68
C PRO A 198 6.76 13.93 5.59
N ASN A 199 6.52 13.20 6.68
CA ASN A 199 6.61 11.75 6.76
C ASN A 199 5.34 11.02 6.30
N VAL A 200 4.26 11.73 5.95
CA VAL A 200 3.04 11.11 5.43
C VAL A 200 3.04 11.10 3.90
N PHE A 201 2.94 9.91 3.34
CA PHE A 201 2.88 9.63 1.91
C PHE A 201 1.51 9.08 1.55
N LEU A 202 1.10 9.30 0.31
CA LEU A 202 -0.13 8.79 -0.25
C LEU A 202 0.17 7.84 -1.40
N LEU A 203 -0.50 6.69 -1.38
CA LEU A 203 -0.47 5.75 -2.48
C LEU A 203 -1.85 5.65 -3.12
N TYR A 204 -1.92 5.61 -4.44
CA TYR A 204 -3.16 5.30 -5.16
C TYR A 204 -2.97 4.10 -6.09
N SER A 205 -4.11 3.51 -6.48
CA SER A 205 -4.11 2.24 -7.20
C SER A 205 -5.40 2.02 -7.99
N MET A 206 -5.61 0.80 -8.47
CA MET A 206 -6.85 0.37 -9.12
C MET A 206 -8.10 0.49 -8.26
N ILE A 207 -8.00 0.54 -6.93
CA ILE A 207 -9.14 0.90 -6.07
C ILE A 207 -9.70 2.30 -6.43
N ASN A 208 -8.81 3.24 -6.75
CA ASN A 208 -9.16 4.59 -7.17
C ASN A 208 -9.43 4.64 -8.68
N LEU A 209 -8.47 4.17 -9.49
CA LEU A 209 -8.51 4.30 -10.95
C LEU A 209 -9.60 3.43 -11.57
N GLY A 210 -9.80 2.21 -11.07
CA GLY A 210 -10.85 1.32 -11.53
C GLY A 210 -12.25 1.86 -11.23
N LYS A 211 -12.43 2.54 -10.08
CA LYS A 211 -13.68 3.21 -9.73
C LYS A 211 -14.01 4.35 -10.70
N LEU A 212 -13.02 5.20 -10.99
CA LEU A 212 -13.16 6.31 -11.95
C LEU A 212 -13.44 5.78 -13.36
N LYS A 213 -12.70 4.77 -13.82
CA LYS A 213 -12.93 4.12 -15.11
C LYS A 213 -14.34 3.54 -15.23
N ALA A 214 -14.83 2.87 -14.18
CA ALA A 214 -16.18 2.30 -14.18
C ALA A 214 -17.30 3.35 -14.26
N LEU A 215 -17.01 4.60 -13.87
CA LEU A 215 -17.93 5.74 -13.93
C LEU A 215 -17.68 6.66 -15.13
N ASP A 216 -16.73 6.31 -16.01
CA ASP A 216 -16.28 7.16 -17.12
C ASP A 216 -15.80 8.56 -16.67
N LEU A 217 -15.12 8.61 -15.53
CA LEU A 217 -14.57 9.84 -14.95
C LEU A 217 -13.04 9.93 -15.18
N PRO A 218 -12.51 11.14 -15.44
CA PRO A 218 -11.08 11.32 -15.65
C PRO A 218 -10.29 11.16 -14.34
N SER A 219 -9.15 10.47 -14.42
CA SER A 219 -8.27 10.25 -13.26
C SER A 219 -7.23 11.34 -13.05
N ALA A 220 -6.77 11.98 -14.12
CA ALA A 220 -5.71 13.00 -14.05
C ALA A 220 -6.04 14.18 -13.11
N PRO A 221 -7.26 14.77 -13.13
CA PRO A 221 -7.59 15.87 -12.23
C PRO A 221 -7.55 15.47 -10.74
N VAL A 222 -7.88 14.21 -10.42
CA VAL A 222 -7.84 13.70 -9.05
C VAL A 222 -6.40 13.61 -8.55
N VAL A 223 -5.51 12.99 -9.34
CA VAL A 223 -4.10 12.85 -8.98
C VAL A 223 -3.43 14.23 -8.93
N GLU A 224 -3.72 15.12 -9.87
CA GLU A 224 -3.25 16.50 -9.86
C GLU A 224 -3.69 17.25 -8.60
N ARG A 225 -4.96 17.09 -8.19
CA ARG A 225 -5.47 17.71 -6.96
C ARG A 225 -4.73 17.22 -5.72
N VAL A 226 -4.41 15.93 -5.64
CA VAL A 226 -3.63 15.35 -4.53
C VAL A 226 -2.18 15.81 -4.57
N VAL A 227 -1.53 15.77 -5.74
CA VAL A 227 -0.15 16.25 -5.94
C VAL A 227 -0.01 17.73 -5.61
N ARG A 228 -0.99 18.57 -5.96
CA ARG A 228 -1.00 19.99 -5.58
C ARG A 228 -1.05 20.21 -4.07
N SER A 229 -1.66 19.30 -3.32
CA SER A 229 -1.73 19.38 -1.85
C SER A 229 -0.51 18.79 -1.16
N PHE A 230 -0.03 17.62 -1.58
CA PHE A 230 1.01 16.89 -0.88
C PHE A 230 2.40 17.03 -1.52
N GLY A 231 2.47 17.46 -2.78
CA GLY A 231 3.68 17.40 -3.60
C GLY A 231 3.90 16.01 -4.18
N ALA A 232 4.44 15.95 -5.40
CA ALA A 232 4.68 14.69 -6.12
C ALA A 232 5.68 13.77 -5.39
N ASP A 233 6.58 14.37 -4.60
CA ASP A 233 7.51 13.66 -3.72
C ASP A 233 6.82 12.83 -2.62
N ARG A 234 5.53 13.01 -2.36
CA ARG A 234 4.80 12.24 -1.35
C ARG A 234 3.67 11.41 -1.93
N VAL A 235 3.56 11.33 -3.26
CA VAL A 235 2.53 10.55 -3.94
C VAL A 235 3.20 9.44 -4.76
N MET A 236 2.64 8.24 -4.70
CA MET A 236 3.16 7.07 -5.45
C MET A 236 2.02 6.21 -5.98
N TRP A 237 2.27 5.49 -7.08
CA TRP A 237 1.31 4.58 -7.70
C TRP A 237 1.63 3.10 -7.41
N GLY A 238 0.59 2.27 -7.28
CA GLY A 238 0.70 0.81 -7.29
C GLY A 238 -0.47 0.14 -8.02
N SER A 239 -0.26 -1.03 -8.62
CA SER A 239 -1.24 -1.68 -9.48
C SER A 239 -2.42 -2.29 -8.73
N ASP A 240 -2.19 -2.78 -7.52
CA ASP A 240 -3.10 -3.66 -6.81
C ASP A 240 -3.44 -4.95 -7.60
N ILE A 241 -2.52 -5.41 -8.46
CA ILE A 241 -2.68 -6.67 -9.20
C ILE A 241 -2.92 -7.85 -8.25
N ALA A 242 -3.68 -8.84 -8.72
CA ALA A 242 -4.13 -10.02 -7.97
C ALA A 242 -5.17 -9.75 -6.87
N GLN A 243 -5.48 -8.48 -6.59
CA GLN A 243 -6.62 -8.07 -5.77
C GLN A 243 -7.67 -7.34 -6.61
N SER A 244 -7.23 -6.40 -7.43
CA SER A 244 -8.07 -5.69 -8.39
C SER A 244 -8.25 -6.48 -9.69
N LYS A 245 -9.44 -6.37 -10.29
CA LYS A 245 -9.74 -6.96 -11.60
C LYS A 245 -9.06 -6.16 -12.72
N GLY A 246 -8.58 -6.86 -13.75
CA GLY A 246 -8.03 -6.27 -14.97
C GLY A 246 -6.66 -6.84 -15.33
N GLU A 247 -6.22 -6.55 -16.55
CA GLU A 247 -4.90 -6.94 -17.03
C GLU A 247 -3.83 -5.96 -16.55
N TYR A 248 -2.63 -6.46 -16.25
CA TYR A 248 -1.54 -5.62 -15.75
C TYR A 248 -1.20 -4.47 -16.70
N LYS A 249 -1.22 -4.74 -18.01
CA LYS A 249 -0.99 -3.74 -19.06
C LYS A 249 -1.99 -2.57 -18.97
N ASP A 250 -3.25 -2.86 -18.69
CA ASP A 250 -4.29 -1.82 -18.56
C ASP A 250 -4.07 -1.00 -17.29
N MET A 251 -3.63 -1.63 -16.20
CA MET A 251 -3.29 -0.94 -14.94
C MET A 251 -2.12 0.04 -15.16
N ILE A 252 -1.08 -0.36 -15.90
CA ILE A 252 0.04 0.51 -16.28
C ILE A 252 -0.43 1.67 -17.15
N GLN A 253 -1.29 1.41 -18.14
CA GLN A 253 -1.79 2.48 -18.99
C GLN A 253 -2.62 3.50 -18.17
N MET A 254 -3.51 3.02 -17.30
CA MET A 254 -4.28 3.90 -16.41
C MET A 254 -3.39 4.71 -15.47
N ALA A 255 -2.27 4.15 -15.00
CA ALA A 255 -1.29 4.88 -14.21
C ALA A 255 -0.69 6.05 -14.99
N LYS A 256 -0.26 5.81 -16.23
CA LYS A 256 0.28 6.84 -17.13
C LYS A 256 -0.75 7.92 -17.43
N ASP A 257 -1.98 7.52 -17.75
CA ASP A 257 -3.07 8.45 -18.04
C ASP A 257 -3.41 9.32 -16.81
N SER A 258 -3.32 8.73 -15.61
CA SER A 258 -3.62 9.43 -14.35
C SER A 258 -2.63 10.54 -13.99
N VAL A 259 -1.45 10.60 -14.61
CA VAL A 259 -0.46 11.66 -14.35
C VAL A 259 -0.25 12.57 -15.56
N ALA A 260 -1.04 12.42 -16.62
CA ALA A 260 -0.80 13.06 -17.91
C ALA A 260 -0.83 14.60 -17.88
N THR A 261 -1.49 15.21 -16.89
CA THR A 261 -1.53 16.67 -16.71
C THR A 261 -0.39 17.21 -15.86
N LEU A 262 0.39 16.35 -15.20
CA LEU A 262 1.52 16.75 -14.38
C LEU A 262 2.75 17.09 -15.23
N SER A 263 3.69 17.85 -14.65
CA SER A 263 5.01 18.07 -15.26
C SER A 263 5.77 16.74 -15.43
N ALA A 264 6.69 16.65 -16.38
CA ALA A 264 7.49 15.43 -16.57
C ALA A 264 8.28 15.03 -15.31
N GLU A 265 8.73 16.01 -14.53
CA GLU A 265 9.40 15.79 -13.24
C GLU A 265 8.44 15.15 -12.22
N ASP A 266 7.23 15.69 -12.09
CA ASP A 266 6.24 15.18 -11.15
C ASP A 266 5.71 13.79 -11.57
N GLN A 267 5.54 13.55 -12.87
CA GLN A 267 5.23 12.21 -13.40
C GLN A 267 6.30 11.19 -12.98
N GLN A 268 7.59 11.56 -13.12
CA GLN A 268 8.70 10.70 -12.71
C GLN A 268 8.71 10.47 -11.19
N LYS A 269 8.38 11.49 -10.39
CA LYS A 269 8.27 11.34 -8.93
C LYS A 269 7.15 10.36 -8.56
N VAL A 270 5.95 10.58 -9.09
CA VAL A 270 4.76 9.77 -8.77
C VAL A 270 4.89 8.32 -9.23
N LEU A 271 5.46 8.09 -10.42
CA LEU A 271 5.54 6.75 -11.01
C LEU A 271 6.86 6.02 -10.72
N HIS A 272 7.83 6.66 -10.05
CA HIS A 272 9.13 6.05 -9.78
C HIS A 272 9.83 6.60 -8.53
N THR A 273 10.28 7.86 -8.54
CA THR A 273 11.27 8.36 -7.55
C THR A 273 10.77 8.30 -6.12
N THR A 274 9.49 8.58 -5.87
CA THR A 274 8.91 8.53 -4.53
C THR A 274 8.93 7.11 -3.96
N ALA A 275 8.55 6.10 -4.74
CA ALA A 275 8.60 4.70 -4.31
C ALA A 275 10.04 4.18 -4.16
N GLU A 276 10.94 4.57 -5.06
CA GLU A 276 12.37 4.23 -4.99
C GLU A 276 12.98 4.74 -3.67
N ARG A 277 12.70 6.00 -3.32
CA ARG A 277 13.19 6.64 -2.09
C ARG A 277 12.68 5.97 -0.83
N VAL A 278 11.41 5.53 -0.82
CA VAL A 278 10.77 4.98 0.38
C VAL A 278 11.10 3.51 0.60
N TYR A 279 11.27 2.70 -0.45
CA TYR A 279 11.35 1.24 -0.33
C TYR A 279 12.61 0.58 -0.88
N PHE A 280 13.37 1.26 -1.74
CA PHE A 280 14.47 0.64 -2.48
C PHE A 280 15.83 1.33 -2.28
N SER A 281 15.87 2.35 -1.42
CA SER A 281 17.08 3.10 -1.03
C SER A 281 17.80 2.47 0.15
#